data_AF-A0A8C9FR76-F1
#
_entry.id   AF-A0A8C9FR76-F1
#
_cell.length_a   1.000
_cell.length_b   1.000
_cell.length_c   1.000
_cell.angle_alpha   90.00
_cell.angle_beta   90.00
_cell.angle_gamma   90.00
#
_symmetry.space_group_name_H-M   'P 1'
#
loop_
_entity.id
_entity.type
_entity.pdbx_description
1 polymer ?
#
loop_
_entity_poly.entity_id
_entity_poly.type
_entity_poly.pdbx_seq_one_letter_code
_entity_poly.pdbx_strand_id
1 'polypeptide(L)'
;LKEEDASPRACGGLSSQGMQTAGTTGGLENLRKFNNQDFEHLRSLCLSQGLLFEDDTFPADTSSIGPNLLPKDELQQIEWRRPRELLRNPCLIMDGVSRFDIIQGEIGDCWMLAALGSLTMQKQFLENVLPKDQGFQSDYAGIFHFRFWQFGDWVDVVIDDRLPFLNGNYLSVHARTSNEFWPSLLEKAYAK
;
A
#
# COMPACT_ATOMS: atom_id res chain seq x y z
N LEU A 1 -67.90 -34.20 -8.09
CA LEU A 1 -68.19 -34.71 -6.72
C LEU A 1 -67.03 -35.63 -6.36
N LYS A 2 -66.08 -35.33 -5.48
CA LYS A 2 -65.83 -34.23 -4.53
C LYS A 2 -64.30 -34.08 -4.44
N GLU A 3 -63.83 -32.86 -4.25
CA GLU A 3 -62.50 -32.57 -3.71
C GLU A 3 -62.48 -32.98 -2.22
N GLU A 4 -61.34 -33.50 -1.75
CA GLU A 4 -60.98 -33.38 -0.34
C GLU A 4 -59.52 -32.93 -0.18
N ASP A 5 -59.43 -31.91 0.66
CA ASP A 5 -58.37 -31.00 1.02
C ASP A 5 -57.30 -31.68 1.90
N ALA A 6 -56.02 -31.41 1.63
CA ALA A 6 -54.90 -31.93 2.42
C ALA A 6 -54.17 -30.75 3.10
N SER A 7 -54.52 -30.54 4.37
CA SER A 7 -53.91 -29.58 5.28
C SER A 7 -52.46 -29.95 5.63
N PRO A 8 -51.48 -29.02 5.55
CA PRO A 8 -50.13 -29.30 6.02
C PRO A 8 -50.00 -29.01 7.53
N ARG A 9 -49.56 -30.03 8.27
CA ARG A 9 -49.23 -29.95 9.70
C ARG A 9 -47.99 -29.09 9.94
N ALA A 10 -48.12 -28.17 10.89
CA ALA A 10 -47.04 -27.38 11.45
C ALA A 10 -46.01 -28.27 12.18
N CYS A 11 -44.73 -28.09 11.87
CA CYS A 11 -43.61 -28.52 12.72
C CYS A 11 -43.10 -27.31 13.50
N GLY A 12 -43.15 -27.44 14.82
CA GLY A 12 -42.82 -26.42 15.81
C GLY A 12 -41.34 -26.06 15.86
N GLY A 13 -41.10 -24.91 16.47
CA GLY A 13 -39.80 -24.27 16.59
C GLY A 13 -38.78 -25.10 17.38
N LEU A 14 -37.54 -24.99 16.92
CA LEU A 14 -36.35 -25.37 17.66
C LEU A 14 -35.58 -24.10 18.02
N SER A 15 -35.17 -24.09 19.28
CA SER A 15 -34.54 -23.03 20.05
C SER A 15 -33.32 -22.39 19.37
N SER A 16 -33.28 -21.06 19.37
CA SER A 16 -32.07 -20.27 19.16
C SER A 16 -31.20 -20.31 20.43
N GLN A 17 -30.25 -21.24 20.48
CA GLN A 17 -29.10 -21.12 21.37
C GLN A 17 -27.82 -21.35 20.60
N GLY A 18 -26.96 -20.32 20.63
CA GLY A 18 -25.51 -20.49 20.57
C GLY A 18 -24.88 -20.50 19.18
N MET A 19 -24.67 -19.33 18.60
CA MET A 19 -23.34 -19.05 18.04
C MET A 19 -22.91 -17.69 18.57
N GLN A 20 -22.21 -17.71 19.71
CA GLN A 20 -21.36 -16.59 20.09
C GLN A 20 -20.35 -16.44 18.95
N THR A 21 -20.53 -15.42 18.13
CA THR A 21 -19.55 -15.04 17.12
C THR A 21 -18.29 -14.66 17.88
N ALA A 22 -17.26 -15.49 17.72
CA ALA A 22 -15.89 -15.19 18.10
C ALA A 22 -15.52 -13.78 17.62
N GLY A 23 -14.74 -13.08 18.43
CA GLY A 23 -14.40 -11.67 18.25
C GLY A 23 -14.00 -11.31 16.83
N THR A 24 -14.43 -10.13 16.39
CA THR A 24 -14.13 -9.52 15.09
C THR A 24 -12.62 -9.40 14.91
N THR A 25 -11.99 -10.40 14.31
CA THR A 25 -10.60 -10.35 13.86
C THR A 25 -10.46 -9.44 12.65
N GLY A 26 -9.46 -8.55 12.66
CA GLY A 26 -9.03 -7.78 11.49
C GLY A 26 -9.75 -6.45 11.19
N GLY A 27 -10.29 -5.76 12.20
CA GLY A 27 -10.76 -4.37 12.00
C GLY A 27 -9.61 -3.38 11.82
N LEU A 28 -9.84 -2.27 11.10
CA LEU A 28 -8.88 -1.14 11.02
C LEU A 28 -8.56 -0.52 12.40
N GLU A 29 -9.33 -0.85 13.43
CA GLU A 29 -9.13 -0.41 14.82
C GLU A 29 -7.89 -1.05 15.47
N ASN A 30 -7.40 -2.18 14.96
CA ASN A 30 -6.23 -2.89 15.46
C ASN A 30 -5.20 -3.14 14.34
N LEU A 31 -4.64 -2.05 13.81
CA LEU A 31 -3.58 -2.10 12.79
C LEU A 31 -2.30 -2.70 13.38
N ARG A 32 -1.83 -3.80 12.79
CA ARG A 32 -0.50 -4.35 13.10
C ARG A 32 0.56 -3.48 12.45
N LYS A 33 1.53 -3.01 13.22
CA LYS A 33 2.66 -2.22 12.73
C LYS A 33 3.75 -3.14 12.18
N PHE A 34 4.05 -3.05 10.89
CA PHE A 34 5.15 -3.79 10.29
C PHE A 34 6.49 -3.33 10.88
N ASN A 35 7.37 -4.27 11.23
CA ASN A 35 8.65 -4.01 11.90
C ASN A 35 8.55 -3.10 13.15
N ASN A 36 7.38 -3.06 13.81
CA ASN A 36 7.08 -2.18 14.95
C ASN A 36 7.25 -0.67 14.67
N GLN A 37 7.17 -0.24 13.40
CA GLN A 37 7.25 1.17 13.02
C GLN A 37 5.88 1.85 13.17
N ASP A 38 5.86 3.06 13.75
CA ASP A 38 4.66 3.89 13.90
C ASP A 38 4.81 5.16 13.05
N PHE A 39 3.95 5.29 12.02
CA PHE A 39 4.00 6.40 11.07
C PHE A 39 3.94 7.78 11.75
N GLU A 40 2.97 7.98 12.64
CA GLU A 40 2.74 9.28 13.28
C GLU A 40 3.88 9.68 14.21
N HIS A 41 4.38 8.72 14.98
CA HIS A 41 5.52 8.93 15.87
C HIS A 41 6.79 9.25 15.09
N LEU A 42 7.11 8.45 14.06
CA LEU A 42 8.30 8.64 13.24
C LEU A 42 8.24 9.95 12.45
N ARG A 43 7.09 10.28 11.85
CA ARG A 43 6.87 11.58 11.17
C ARG A 43 7.09 12.74 12.13
N SER A 44 6.47 12.69 13.31
CA SER A 44 6.60 13.75 14.31
C SER A 44 8.05 13.92 14.79
N LEU A 45 8.77 12.81 14.98
CA LEU A 45 10.18 12.83 15.37
C LEU A 45 11.03 13.51 14.30
N CYS A 46 10.90 13.11 13.03
CA CYS A 46 11.63 13.70 11.91
C CYS A 46 11.32 15.20 11.75
N LEU A 47 10.05 15.60 11.84
CA LEU A 47 9.64 17.01 11.80
C LEU A 47 10.27 17.81 12.95
N SER A 48 10.30 17.27 14.17
CA SER A 48 10.88 17.96 15.34
C SER A 48 12.39 18.17 15.22
N GLN A 49 13.08 17.29 14.49
CA GLN A 49 14.53 17.35 14.29
C GLN A 49 14.91 18.09 13.00
N GLY A 50 13.95 18.41 12.14
CA GLY A 50 14.21 18.99 10.81
C GLY A 50 14.94 18.01 9.87
N LEU A 51 14.72 16.71 10.05
CA LEU A 51 15.32 15.65 9.24
C LEU A 51 14.27 14.97 8.36
N LEU A 52 14.72 14.31 7.29
CA LEU A 52 13.89 13.41 6.50
C LEU A 52 14.06 11.98 7.02
N PHE A 53 12.97 11.23 7.01
CA PHE A 53 12.97 9.84 7.42
C PHE A 53 13.82 9.00 6.47
N GLU A 54 14.58 8.10 7.06
CA GLU A 54 15.35 7.06 6.40
C GLU A 54 14.98 5.73 7.04
N ASP A 55 14.54 4.78 6.23
CA ASP A 55 14.03 3.51 6.72
C ASP A 55 15.13 2.47 6.89
N ASP A 56 15.62 2.33 8.11
CA ASP A 56 16.66 1.34 8.46
C ASP A 56 16.20 -0.11 8.22
N THR A 57 14.89 -0.36 8.13
CA THR A 57 14.34 -1.70 7.93
C THR A 57 14.13 -2.05 6.45
N PHE A 58 14.29 -1.08 5.55
CA PHE A 58 14.25 -1.24 4.11
C PHE A 58 15.17 -0.17 3.46
N PRO A 59 16.50 -0.33 3.61
CA PRO A 59 17.46 0.71 3.29
C PRO A 59 17.51 1.02 1.79
N ALA A 60 17.89 2.24 1.45
CA ALA A 60 18.05 2.67 0.06
C ALA A 60 19.39 2.19 -0.55
N ASP A 61 19.55 0.86 -0.62
CA ASP A 61 20.72 0.21 -1.19
C ASP A 61 20.33 -1.10 -1.92
N THR A 62 21.33 -1.81 -2.44
CA THR A 62 21.13 -3.04 -3.23
C THR A 62 20.45 -4.18 -2.47
N SER A 63 20.44 -4.17 -1.13
CA SER A 63 19.77 -5.21 -0.33
C SER A 63 18.24 -5.11 -0.40
N SER A 64 17.71 -3.94 -0.73
CA SER A 64 16.28 -3.71 -0.97
C SER A 64 15.85 -4.01 -2.42
N ILE A 65 16.80 -4.36 -3.29
CA ILE A 65 16.52 -4.86 -4.64
C ILE A 65 16.51 -6.38 -4.59
N GLY A 66 15.39 -6.98 -5.00
CA GLY A 66 15.19 -8.43 -4.96
C GLY A 66 16.32 -9.20 -5.69
N PRO A 67 16.62 -10.44 -5.25
CA PRO A 67 17.70 -11.22 -5.82
C PRO A 67 17.42 -11.57 -7.29
N ASN A 68 18.46 -11.51 -8.13
CA ASN A 68 18.42 -11.86 -9.55
C ASN A 68 17.47 -11.00 -10.43
N LEU A 69 17.06 -9.83 -9.96
CA LEU A 69 16.28 -8.89 -10.78
C LEU A 69 17.14 -8.18 -11.83
N LEU A 70 18.41 -7.91 -11.50
CA LEU A 70 19.36 -7.21 -12.36
C LEU A 70 20.76 -7.85 -12.28
N PRO A 71 21.59 -7.69 -13.33
CA PRO A 71 23.03 -7.95 -13.27
C PRO A 71 23.73 -7.15 -12.16
N LYS A 72 24.84 -7.68 -11.63
CA LYS A 72 25.57 -7.05 -10.50
C LYS A 72 26.12 -5.65 -10.82
N ASP A 73 26.55 -5.45 -12.06
CA ASP A 73 27.06 -4.20 -12.57
C ASP A 73 25.96 -3.13 -12.69
N GLU A 74 24.73 -3.52 -13.05
CA GLU A 74 23.58 -2.62 -13.05
C GLU A 74 23.13 -2.28 -11.63
N LEU A 75 23.14 -3.25 -10.70
CA LEU A 75 22.81 -3.01 -9.29
C LEU A 75 23.68 -1.92 -8.66
N GLN A 76 24.97 -1.86 -9.02
CA GLN A 76 25.91 -0.85 -8.50
C GLN A 76 25.68 0.55 -9.09
N GLN A 77 24.92 0.65 -10.18
CA GLN A 77 24.59 1.92 -10.84
C GLN A 77 23.23 2.48 -10.37
N ILE A 78 22.53 1.80 -9.47
CA ILE A 78 21.25 2.26 -8.95
C ILE A 78 21.46 3.50 -8.09
N GLU A 79 20.75 4.55 -8.45
CA GLU A 79 20.65 5.79 -7.68
C GLU A 79 19.33 5.82 -6.93
N TRP A 80 19.37 6.12 -5.64
CA TRP A 80 18.18 6.29 -4.83
C TRP A 80 17.88 7.78 -4.64
N ARG A 81 16.71 8.22 -5.11
CA ARG A 81 16.34 9.63 -5.13
C ARG A 81 14.97 9.88 -4.57
N ARG A 82 14.78 11.03 -3.92
CA ARG A 82 13.46 11.45 -3.42
C ARG A 82 12.69 12.23 -4.49
N PRO A 83 11.35 12.16 -4.51
CA PRO A 83 10.51 12.97 -5.40
C PRO A 83 10.83 14.47 -5.39
N ARG A 84 11.14 15.04 -4.22
CA ARG A 84 11.53 16.46 -4.08
C ARG A 84 12.89 16.81 -4.69
N GLU A 85 13.75 15.83 -4.95
CA GLU A 85 15.04 16.03 -5.66
C GLU A 85 14.86 15.99 -7.18
N LEU A 86 13.76 15.40 -7.66
CA LEU A 86 13.48 15.19 -9.07
C LEU A 86 12.65 16.33 -9.66
N LEU A 87 11.69 16.87 -8.88
CA LEU A 87 10.77 17.92 -9.34
C LEU A 87 10.35 18.86 -8.22
N ARG A 88 9.89 20.06 -8.61
CA ARG A 88 9.54 21.15 -7.68
C ARG A 88 8.21 20.95 -6.95
N ASN A 89 7.27 20.23 -7.55
CA ASN A 89 5.91 20.08 -7.02
C ASN A 89 5.43 18.62 -7.09
N PRO A 90 6.05 17.70 -6.33
CA PRO A 90 5.57 16.34 -6.25
C PRO A 90 4.25 16.27 -5.50
N CYS A 91 3.37 15.39 -5.95
CA CYS A 91 2.09 15.09 -5.36
C CYS A 91 2.02 13.59 -5.10
N LEU A 92 1.39 13.19 -4.00
CA LEU A 92 1.14 11.76 -3.77
C LEU A 92 0.09 11.28 -4.77
N ILE A 93 -1.02 12.00 -4.84
CA ILE A 93 -2.15 11.77 -5.74
C ILE A 93 -2.51 13.11 -6.39
N MET A 94 -2.68 13.15 -7.71
CA MET A 94 -3.01 14.38 -8.46
C MET A 94 -4.51 14.57 -8.68
N ASP A 95 -5.18 13.59 -9.31
CA ASP A 95 -6.59 13.68 -9.71
C ASP A 95 -7.37 12.42 -9.29
N GLY A 96 -7.10 11.98 -8.07
CA GLY A 96 -7.53 10.67 -7.58
C GLY A 96 -6.66 9.55 -8.13
N VAL A 97 -6.96 8.32 -7.70
CA VAL A 97 -6.18 7.14 -8.09
C VAL A 97 -6.90 6.40 -9.21
N SER A 98 -6.16 6.10 -10.26
CA SER A 98 -6.65 5.45 -11.46
C SER A 98 -5.67 4.39 -11.96
N ARG A 99 -6.19 3.27 -12.45
CA ARG A 99 -5.39 2.25 -13.17
C ARG A 99 -4.62 2.82 -14.37
N PHE A 100 -5.06 3.95 -14.92
CA PHE A 100 -4.40 4.59 -16.05
C PHE A 100 -3.14 5.37 -15.66
N ASP A 101 -2.93 5.57 -14.36
CA ASP A 101 -1.74 6.24 -13.84
C ASP A 101 -0.55 5.27 -13.83
N ILE A 102 -0.80 3.97 -13.75
CA ILE A 102 0.23 2.94 -13.60
C ILE A 102 0.97 2.69 -14.93
N ILE A 103 2.28 2.89 -14.94
CA ILE A 103 3.20 2.45 -16.00
C ILE A 103 4.22 1.49 -15.39
N GLN A 104 4.39 0.34 -16.03
CA GLN A 104 5.38 -0.67 -15.62
C GLN A 104 6.81 -0.12 -15.80
N GLY A 105 7.65 -0.31 -14.80
CA GLY A 105 9.08 -0.02 -14.87
C GLY A 105 9.87 -1.09 -15.62
N GLU A 106 11.19 -1.13 -15.37
CA GLU A 106 12.08 -2.13 -15.97
C GLU A 106 11.97 -3.50 -15.28
N ILE A 107 11.46 -3.55 -14.05
CA ILE A 107 11.22 -4.79 -13.32
C ILE A 107 9.89 -5.46 -13.74
N GLY A 108 9.91 -6.78 -13.88
CA GLY A 108 8.80 -7.62 -14.34
C GLY A 108 7.72 -7.92 -13.29
N ASP A 109 7.03 -6.90 -12.78
CA ASP A 109 6.04 -7.02 -11.69
C ASP A 109 4.57 -7.00 -12.18
N CYS A 110 4.32 -7.29 -13.46
CA CYS A 110 3.01 -7.14 -14.10
C CYS A 110 1.82 -7.82 -13.38
N TRP A 111 2.08 -8.88 -12.59
CA TRP A 111 1.09 -9.54 -11.75
C TRP A 111 0.60 -8.65 -10.59
N MET A 112 1.49 -7.89 -9.97
CA MET A 112 1.19 -6.92 -8.92
C MET A 112 0.41 -5.75 -9.52
N LEU A 113 0.81 -5.28 -10.71
CA LEU A 113 0.11 -4.22 -11.41
C LEU A 113 -1.32 -4.56 -11.82
N ALA A 114 -1.56 -5.81 -12.22
CA ALA A 114 -2.92 -6.26 -12.53
C ALA A 114 -3.82 -6.25 -11.28
N ALA A 115 -3.28 -6.67 -10.13
CA ALA A 115 -3.99 -6.61 -8.86
C ALA A 115 -4.25 -5.16 -8.43
N LEU A 116 -3.22 -4.30 -8.54
CA LEU A 116 -3.33 -2.89 -8.20
C LEU A 116 -4.33 -2.14 -9.08
N GLY A 117 -4.25 -2.36 -10.40
CA GLY A 117 -5.20 -1.81 -11.36
C GLY A 117 -6.66 -2.21 -11.03
N SER A 118 -6.87 -3.44 -10.58
CA SER A 118 -8.19 -3.92 -10.12
C SER A 118 -8.63 -3.23 -8.83
N LEU A 119 -7.72 -3.01 -7.87
CA LEU A 119 -7.99 -2.30 -6.62
C LEU A 119 -8.42 -0.84 -6.87
N THR A 120 -7.82 -0.15 -7.84
CA THR A 120 -8.20 1.24 -8.17
C THR A 120 -9.67 1.38 -8.60
N MET A 121 -10.29 0.30 -9.09
CA MET A 121 -11.71 0.28 -9.46
C MET A 121 -12.65 0.19 -8.24
N GLN A 122 -12.12 -0.14 -7.06
CA GLN A 122 -12.85 -0.29 -5.82
C GLN A 122 -12.44 0.78 -4.79
N LYS A 123 -12.86 2.02 -5.03
CA LYS A 123 -12.44 3.21 -4.25
C LYS A 123 -12.53 3.02 -2.73
N GLN A 124 -13.57 2.35 -2.24
CA GLN A 124 -13.77 2.09 -0.80
C GLN A 124 -12.64 1.26 -0.17
N PHE A 125 -12.04 0.32 -0.91
CA PHE A 125 -10.94 -0.50 -0.40
C PHE A 125 -9.59 0.19 -0.59
N LEU A 126 -9.49 1.01 -1.64
CA LEU A 126 -8.27 1.76 -1.90
C LEU A 126 -7.96 2.76 -0.77
N GLU A 127 -8.97 3.42 -0.20
CA GLU A 127 -8.76 4.34 0.94
C GLU A 127 -8.22 3.63 2.19
N ASN A 128 -8.49 2.33 2.32
CA ASN A 128 -7.88 1.54 3.38
C ASN A 128 -6.40 1.29 3.07
N VAL A 129 -6.04 1.00 1.82
CA VAL A 129 -4.66 0.72 1.41
C VAL A 129 -3.78 1.97 1.35
N LEU A 130 -4.37 3.10 0.94
CA LEU A 130 -3.71 4.39 0.77
C LEU A 130 -4.39 5.46 1.65
N PRO A 131 -3.96 5.59 2.92
CA PRO A 131 -4.45 6.62 3.82
C PRO A 131 -4.20 8.04 3.26
N LYS A 132 -5.12 8.98 3.56
CA LYS A 132 -5.11 10.36 3.01
C LYS A 132 -4.41 11.39 3.89
N ASP A 133 -3.89 10.97 5.03
CA ASP A 133 -3.21 11.74 6.08
C ASP A 133 -1.70 11.92 5.81
N GLN A 134 -1.28 11.79 4.55
CA GLN A 134 0.10 11.85 4.10
C GLN A 134 0.22 12.56 2.74
N GLY A 135 1.41 13.08 2.44
CA GLY A 135 1.65 13.77 1.19
C GLY A 135 2.95 14.56 1.19
N PHE A 136 3.09 15.43 0.19
CA PHE A 136 4.28 16.28 0.00
C PHE A 136 4.05 17.73 0.45
N GLN A 137 3.05 17.98 1.30
CA GLN A 137 2.71 19.33 1.77
C GLN A 137 3.53 19.75 3.01
N SER A 138 2.94 20.52 3.92
CA SER A 138 3.64 21.21 5.02
C SER A 138 4.17 20.29 6.12
N ASP A 139 3.61 19.10 6.27
CA ASP A 139 3.99 18.07 7.23
C ASP A 139 4.89 16.98 6.62
N TYR A 140 5.45 17.25 5.43
CA TYR A 140 6.36 16.34 4.76
C TYR A 140 7.64 16.12 5.57
N ALA A 141 7.94 14.86 5.85
CA ALA A 141 9.17 14.40 6.47
C ALA A 141 9.84 13.25 5.70
N GLY A 142 9.56 13.09 4.41
CA GLY A 142 10.13 12.01 3.59
C GLY A 142 9.67 10.61 4.01
N ILE A 143 8.49 10.50 4.63
CA ILE A 143 7.89 9.29 5.20
C ILE A 143 6.47 9.12 4.68
N PHE A 144 6.10 7.89 4.34
CA PHE A 144 4.79 7.49 3.85
C PHE A 144 4.39 6.16 4.49
N HIS A 145 3.11 5.80 4.40
CA HIS A 145 2.65 4.50 4.87
C HIS A 145 1.49 3.95 4.05
N PHE A 146 1.41 2.63 3.99
CA PHE A 146 0.41 1.90 3.22
C PHE A 146 -0.10 0.73 4.04
N ARG A 147 -1.33 0.29 3.78
CA ARG A 147 -1.92 -0.82 4.53
C ARG A 147 -2.19 -2.00 3.63
N PHE A 148 -1.77 -3.17 4.08
CA PHE A 148 -1.98 -4.42 3.38
C PHE A 148 -2.70 -5.41 4.27
N TRP A 149 -3.58 -6.21 3.66
CA TRP A 149 -4.20 -7.34 4.36
C TRP A 149 -3.25 -8.53 4.33
N GLN A 150 -2.75 -8.93 5.49
CA GLN A 150 -1.78 -10.03 5.61
C GLN A 150 -2.24 -11.00 6.70
N PHE A 151 -2.49 -12.26 6.32
CA PHE A 151 -2.84 -13.37 7.21
C PHE A 151 -4.02 -13.10 8.17
N GLY A 152 -5.00 -12.30 7.75
CA GLY A 152 -6.20 -12.02 8.54
C GLY A 152 -6.19 -10.69 9.30
N ASP A 153 -5.09 -9.93 9.21
CA ASP A 153 -4.95 -8.63 9.85
C ASP A 153 -4.57 -7.54 8.84
N TRP A 154 -5.00 -6.30 9.12
CA TRP A 154 -4.44 -5.13 8.46
C TRP A 154 -3.07 -4.82 9.03
N VAL A 155 -2.10 -4.66 8.14
CA VAL A 155 -0.72 -4.33 8.47
C VAL A 155 -0.40 -2.96 7.90
N ASP A 156 0.02 -2.04 8.77
CA ASP A 156 0.50 -0.71 8.40
C ASP A 156 2.01 -0.78 8.15
N VAL A 157 2.43 -0.47 6.93
CA VAL A 157 3.82 -0.52 6.46
C VAL A 157 4.30 0.91 6.22
N VAL A 158 5.27 1.33 7.01
CA VAL A 158 5.94 2.64 6.88
C VAL A 158 7.10 2.49 5.91
N ILE A 159 7.33 3.49 5.06
CA ILE A 159 8.51 3.58 4.19
C ILE A 159 9.03 5.02 4.13
N ASP A 160 10.29 5.20 3.74
CA ASP A 160 10.76 6.48 3.22
C ASP A 160 10.43 6.65 1.72
N ASP A 161 10.60 7.86 1.18
CA ASP A 161 10.29 8.18 -0.22
C ASP A 161 11.46 8.07 -1.21
N ARG A 162 12.58 7.44 -0.83
CA ARG A 162 13.69 7.19 -1.77
C ARG A 162 13.28 6.09 -2.76
N LEU A 163 13.32 6.39 -4.05
CA LEU A 163 12.97 5.44 -5.13
C LEU A 163 14.22 5.09 -5.96
N PRO A 164 14.33 3.85 -6.46
CA PRO A 164 15.48 3.41 -7.25
C PRO A 164 15.36 3.85 -8.71
N PHE A 165 16.45 4.40 -9.24
CA PHE A 165 16.62 4.79 -10.63
C PHE A 165 17.84 4.10 -11.23
N LEU A 166 17.72 3.67 -12.48
CA LEU A 166 18.83 3.14 -13.26
C LEU A 166 18.95 3.99 -14.53
N ASN A 167 20.12 4.56 -14.78
CA ASN A 167 20.37 5.44 -15.94
C ASN A 167 19.36 6.60 -16.10
N GLY A 168 18.85 7.11 -14.97
CA GLY A 168 17.84 8.18 -14.95
C GLY A 168 16.40 7.74 -15.18
N ASN A 169 16.14 6.45 -15.39
CA ASN A 169 14.80 5.88 -15.52
C ASN A 169 14.33 5.24 -14.22
N TYR A 170 13.01 5.22 -14.01
CA TYR A 170 12.41 4.49 -12.90
C TYR A 170 12.68 2.99 -13.07
N LEU A 171 13.24 2.38 -12.03
CA LEU A 171 13.40 0.93 -12.01
C LEU A 171 12.07 0.22 -11.69
N SER A 172 11.29 0.83 -10.79
CA SER A 172 9.96 0.42 -10.36
C SER A 172 8.84 0.98 -11.23
N VAL A 173 7.62 0.54 -10.95
CA VAL A 173 6.39 1.19 -11.42
C VAL A 173 6.41 2.69 -11.15
N HIS A 174 5.87 3.46 -12.09
CA HIS A 174 5.76 4.91 -11.98
C HIS A 174 4.45 5.44 -12.55
N ALA A 175 4.11 6.67 -12.16
CA ALA A 175 2.93 7.32 -12.70
C ALA A 175 3.15 7.80 -14.14
N ARG A 176 2.09 7.80 -14.95
CA ARG A 176 2.08 8.42 -16.28
C ARG A 176 2.33 9.92 -16.23
N THR A 177 1.83 10.55 -15.19
CA THR A 177 2.02 11.95 -14.82
C THR A 177 3.33 12.08 -14.05
N SER A 178 4.21 12.98 -14.49
CA SER A 178 5.57 13.08 -13.94
C SER A 178 5.67 13.56 -12.49
N ASN A 179 4.56 14.04 -11.92
CA ASN A 179 4.51 14.59 -10.58
C ASN A 179 3.63 13.78 -9.60
N GLU A 180 3.21 12.59 -9.97
CA GLU A 180 2.41 11.68 -9.13
C GLU A 180 3.24 10.48 -8.68
N PHE A 181 3.17 10.13 -7.39
CA PHE A 181 4.12 9.17 -6.78
C PHE A 181 3.47 8.00 -6.05
N TRP A 182 2.13 7.99 -5.89
CA TRP A 182 1.46 6.87 -5.23
C TRP A 182 1.79 5.49 -5.84
N PRO A 183 1.95 5.30 -7.17
CA PRO A 183 2.21 3.96 -7.71
C PRO A 183 3.56 3.40 -7.25
N SER A 184 4.62 4.21 -7.36
CA SER A 184 5.98 3.84 -6.99
C SER A 184 6.14 3.62 -5.50
N LEU A 185 5.54 4.49 -4.69
CA LEU A 185 5.63 4.39 -3.23
C LEU A 185 4.81 3.19 -2.71
N LEU A 186 3.66 2.89 -3.32
CA LEU A 186 2.88 1.71 -2.96
C LEU A 186 3.61 0.42 -3.35
N GLU A 187 4.23 0.37 -4.52
CA GLU A 187 5.04 -0.78 -4.95
C GLU A 187 6.21 -1.01 -3.99
N LYS A 188 6.93 0.05 -3.63
CA LYS A 188 8.00 -0.01 -2.63
C LYS A 188 7.51 -0.55 -1.29
N ALA A 189 6.36 -0.07 -0.80
CA ALA A 189 5.79 -0.56 0.46
C ALA A 189 5.34 -2.02 0.40
N TYR A 190 5.00 -2.53 -0.78
CA TYR A 190 4.67 -3.95 -0.98
C TYR A 190 5.92 -4.83 -1.12
N ALA A 191 7.01 -4.28 -1.68
CA ALA A 191 8.29 -4.98 -1.81
C ALA A 191 8.99 -5.18 -0.45
N LYS A 192 8.73 -4.28 0.50
CA LYS A 192 9.15 -4.36 1.89
C LYS A 192 8.40 -5.43 2.68
#